data_AF-A0A1C6FP39-F1
#
_entry.id   AF-A0A1C6FP39-F1
#
_cell.length_a   1.000
_cell.length_b   1.000
_cell.length_c   1.000
_cell.angle_alpha   90.00
_cell.angle_beta   90.00
_cell.angle_gamma   90.00
#
_symmetry.space_group_name_H-M   'P 1'
#
loop_
_entity.id
_entity.type
_entity.pdbx_description
1 polymer ?
#
loop_
_entity_poly.entity_id
_entity_poly.type
_entity_poly.pdbx_seq_one_letter_code
_entity_poly.pdbx_strand_id
1 'polypeptide(L)'
;MTAIKNNNTIIIRNTERQSENVFFNKIVIAFENNRNILIKNKIMGPSENVVIAECNGDEFNLIYDIDYGIYPIECTANNVDYVFDIVNNVINECVRLFL
;
A
#
# COMPACT_ATOMS: atom_id res chain seq x y z
N MET A 1 -11.07 -6.00 3.99
CA MET A 1 -9.59 -6.03 4.13
C MET A 1 -9.18 -5.16 5.33
N THR A 2 -8.00 -5.35 5.93
CA THR A 2 -7.53 -4.54 7.09
C THR A 2 -6.04 -4.24 6.98
N ALA A 3 -5.64 -3.00 7.26
CA ALA A 3 -4.23 -2.62 7.41
C ALA A 3 -3.81 -2.68 8.89
N ILE A 4 -2.64 -3.24 9.17
CA ILE A 4 -2.09 -3.40 10.53
C ILE A 4 -0.66 -2.88 10.53
N LYS A 5 -0.38 -1.91 11.40
CA LYS A 5 1.00 -1.46 11.65
C LYS A 5 1.66 -2.38 12.68
N ASN A 6 2.82 -2.93 12.34
CA ASN A 6 3.66 -3.75 13.21
C ASN A 6 5.09 -3.18 13.18
N ASN A 7 5.43 -2.37 14.18
CA ASN A 7 6.64 -1.53 14.17
C ASN A 7 6.70 -0.67 12.90
N ASN A 8 7.73 -0.84 12.08
CA ASN A 8 7.94 -0.13 10.82
C ASN A 8 7.39 -0.89 9.60
N THR A 9 6.61 -1.95 9.81
CA THR A 9 6.04 -2.76 8.73
C THR A 9 4.52 -2.59 8.71
N ILE A 10 3.94 -2.38 7.53
CA ILE A 10 2.49 -2.33 7.34
C ILE A 10 2.04 -3.64 6.69
N ILE A 11 1.20 -4.39 7.38
CA ILE A 11 0.66 -5.66 6.91
C ILE A 11 -0.78 -5.44 6.45
N ILE A 12 -1.09 -5.82 5.21
CA ILE A 12 -2.45 -5.79 4.69
C ILE A 12 -3.01 -7.22 4.76
N ARG A 13 -4.07 -7.41 5.54
CA ARG A 13 -4.75 -8.71 5.70
C ARG A 13 -6.06 -8.72 4.94
N ASN A 14 -6.22 -9.71 4.07
CA ASN A 14 -7.40 -9.89 3.25
C ASN A 14 -8.29 -11.06 3.74
N THR A 15 -8.80 -10.95 4.97
CA THR A 15 -9.67 -12.00 5.56
C THR A 15 -10.99 -12.19 4.82
N GLU A 16 -11.44 -11.16 4.09
CA GLU A 16 -12.70 -11.13 3.35
C GLU A 16 -12.54 -11.59 1.88
N ARG A 17 -11.33 -12.01 1.47
CA ARG A 17 -11.02 -12.47 0.09
C ARG A 17 -11.45 -11.48 -1.00
N GLN A 18 -11.24 -10.19 -0.75
CA GLN A 18 -11.48 -9.15 -1.73
C GLN A 18 -10.39 -9.15 -2.81
N SER A 19 -10.63 -8.54 -3.97
CA SER A 19 -9.64 -8.48 -5.05
C SER A 19 -8.46 -7.57 -4.67
N GLU A 20 -7.30 -8.16 -4.39
CA GLU A 20 -6.12 -7.43 -3.92
C GLU A 20 -5.54 -6.51 -4.99
N ASN A 21 -5.63 -6.87 -6.27
CA ASN A 21 -5.26 -5.98 -7.38
C ASN A 21 -6.06 -4.66 -7.36
N VAL A 22 -7.35 -4.71 -7.01
CA VAL A 22 -8.18 -3.49 -6.89
C VAL A 22 -7.66 -2.59 -5.77
N PHE A 23 -7.31 -3.18 -4.62
CA PHE A 23 -6.77 -2.43 -3.48
C PHE A 23 -5.36 -1.89 -3.78
N PHE A 24 -4.49 -2.69 -4.39
CA PHE A 24 -3.18 -2.24 -4.85
C PHE A 24 -3.31 -0.99 -5.72
N ASN A 25 -4.14 -1.03 -6.77
CA ASN A 25 -4.33 0.13 -7.66
C ASN A 25 -4.89 1.36 -6.93
N LYS A 26 -5.80 1.17 -5.97
CA LYS A 26 -6.31 2.29 -5.16
C LYS A 26 -5.23 2.89 -4.26
N ILE A 27 -4.36 2.08 -3.67
CA ILE A 27 -3.22 2.55 -2.87
C ILE A 27 -2.25 3.33 -3.78
N VAL A 28 -1.96 2.82 -4.98
CA VAL A 28 -1.11 3.51 -5.97
C VAL A 28 -1.68 4.89 -6.30
N ILE A 29 -2.98 4.99 -6.59
CA ILE A 29 -3.65 6.28 -6.87
C ILE A 29 -3.57 7.21 -5.66
N ALA A 30 -3.75 6.68 -4.44
CA ALA A 30 -3.64 7.49 -3.23
C ALA A 30 -2.22 8.03 -3.03
N PHE A 31 -1.19 7.24 -3.33
CA PHE A 31 0.20 7.70 -3.32
C PHE A 31 0.47 8.77 -4.39
N GLU A 32 0.00 8.57 -5.63
CA GLU A 32 0.15 9.55 -6.71
C GLU A 32 -0.53 10.90 -6.41
N ASN A 33 -1.64 10.88 -5.68
CA ASN A 33 -2.37 12.07 -5.29
C ASN A 33 -1.84 12.73 -3.99
N ASN A 34 -0.87 12.11 -3.31
CA ASN A 34 -0.32 12.63 -2.06
C ASN A 34 0.97 13.41 -2.32
N ARG A 35 0.97 14.71 -2.03
CA ARG A 35 2.12 15.62 -2.28
C ARG A 35 3.39 15.27 -1.49
N ASN A 36 3.28 14.49 -0.42
CA ASN A 36 4.41 14.08 0.43
C ASN A 36 4.95 12.69 0.06
N ILE A 37 4.38 12.05 -0.97
CA ILE A 37 4.87 10.79 -1.53
C ILE A 37 5.47 11.08 -2.91
N LEU A 38 6.72 10.70 -3.11
CA LEU A 38 7.38 10.75 -4.41
C LEU A 38 7.43 9.34 -5.00
N ILE A 39 6.75 9.09 -6.11
CA ILE A 39 6.94 7.84 -6.86
C ILE A 39 8.25 7.92 -7.64
N LYS A 40 9.21 7.05 -7.30
CA LYS A 40 10.50 6.98 -7.99
C LYS A 40 10.48 6.06 -9.20
N ASN A 41 9.77 4.93 -9.08
CA ASN A 41 9.67 3.97 -10.18
C ASN A 41 8.41 3.11 -10.07
N LYS A 42 7.99 2.56 -11.21
CA LYS A 42 6.92 1.57 -11.33
C LYS A 42 7.36 0.47 -12.29
N ILE A 43 7.33 -0.77 -11.83
CA ILE A 43 7.66 -1.96 -12.62
C ILE A 43 6.40 -2.80 -12.71
N MET A 44 5.74 -2.78 -13.87
CA MET A 44 4.49 -3.51 -14.10
C MET A 44 4.79 -4.79 -14.87
N GLY A 45 4.84 -5.91 -14.16
CA GLY A 45 5.17 -7.22 -14.71
C GLY A 45 3.93 -8.09 -14.98
N PRO A 46 4.13 -9.25 -15.62
CA PRO A 46 3.04 -10.20 -15.88
C PRO A 46 2.50 -10.88 -14.60
N SER A 47 3.34 -10.99 -13.56
CA SER A 47 3.02 -11.69 -12.31
C SER A 47 3.15 -10.80 -11.08
N GLU A 48 4.05 -9.81 -11.13
CA GLU A 48 4.37 -8.92 -10.02
C GLU A 48 4.36 -7.47 -10.47
N ASN A 49 3.78 -6.60 -9.64
CA ASN A 49 3.81 -5.16 -9.79
C ASN A 49 4.54 -4.54 -8.59
N VAL A 50 5.54 -3.71 -8.87
CA VAL A 50 6.33 -3.02 -7.84
C VAL A 50 6.21 -1.51 -8.04
N VAL A 51 5.92 -0.80 -6.96
CA VAL A 51 5.94 0.66 -6.89
C VAL A 51 6.95 1.07 -5.84
N ILE A 52 8.00 1.75 -6.28
CA ILE A 52 9.06 2.29 -5.41
C ILE A 52 8.72 3.75 -5.14
N ALA A 53 8.56 4.10 -3.87
CA ALA A 53 8.16 5.42 -3.44
C ALA A 53 9.06 5.94 -2.32
N GLU A 54 9.13 7.25 -2.15
CA GLU A 54 9.83 7.91 -1.05
C GLU A 54 8.86 8.78 -0.28
N CYS A 55 9.00 8.77 1.04
CA CYS A 55 8.30 9.65 1.96
C CYS A 55 9.26 10.06 3.08
N ASN A 56 9.29 11.35 3.42
CA ASN A 56 10.19 11.91 4.44
C ASN A 56 11.68 11.55 4.22
N GLY A 57 12.11 11.45 2.96
CA GLY A 57 13.49 11.13 2.58
C GLY A 57 13.85 9.64 2.60
N ASP A 58 12.93 8.78 3.04
CA ASP A 58 13.13 7.33 3.12
C ASP A 58 12.26 6.58 2.11
N GLU A 59 12.86 5.59 1.44
CA GLU A 59 12.18 4.75 0.44
C GLU A 59 11.37 3.63 1.08
N PHE A 60 10.29 3.24 0.40
CA PHE A 60 9.47 2.08 0.71
C PHE A 60 8.87 1.51 -0.58
N ASN A 61 8.44 0.25 -0.54
CA ASN A 61 7.90 -0.45 -1.70
C ASN A 61 6.47 -0.92 -1.45
N LEU A 62 5.58 -0.69 -2.41
CA LEU A 62 4.31 -1.39 -2.51
C LEU A 62 4.44 -2.46 -3.59
N ILE A 63 4.23 -3.72 -3.21
CA ILE A 63 4.40 -4.87 -4.09
C ILE A 63 3.10 -5.68 -4.10
N TYR A 64 2.62 -6.01 -5.30
CA TYR A 64 1.54 -6.95 -5.52
C TYR A 64 2.02 -8.11 -6.39
N ASP A 65 1.77 -9.32 -5.92
CA ASP A 65 2.03 -10.56 -6.63
C ASP A 65 0.70 -11.31 -6.82
N ILE A 66 0.51 -11.90 -8.00
CA ILE A 66 -0.75 -12.57 -8.34
C ILE A 66 -1.05 -13.83 -7.51
N ASP A 67 -0.02 -14.52 -7.02
CA ASP A 67 -0.12 -15.76 -6.25
C ASP A 67 -0.15 -15.48 -4.74
N TYR A 68 0.52 -14.42 -4.29
CA TYR A 68 0.70 -14.12 -2.86
C TYR A 68 -0.02 -12.86 -2.36
N GLY A 69 -0.57 -12.04 -3.26
CA GLY A 69 -1.29 -10.82 -2.90
C GLY A 69 -0.38 -9.63 -2.65
N ILE A 70 -0.79 -8.74 -1.74
CA ILE A 70 0.00 -7.55 -1.40
C ILE A 70 1.02 -7.91 -0.31
N TYR A 71 2.30 -7.72 -0.60
CA TYR A 71 3.37 -7.93 0.37
C TYR A 71 3.33 -6.88 1.49
N PRO A 72 3.88 -7.20 2.68
CA PRO A 72 4.11 -6.21 3.71
C PRO A 72 4.92 -5.02 3.17
N ILE A 73 4.49 -3.81 3.54
CA ILE A 73 5.20 -2.58 3.18
C ILE A 73 6.22 -2.32 4.27
N GLU A 74 7.50 -2.49 3.93
CA GLU A 74 8.62 -2.19 4.82
C GLU A 74 8.94 -0.70 4.75
N CYS A 75 8.73 -0.02 5.88
CA CYS A 75 8.95 1.41 6.07
C CYS A 75 10.11 1.65 7.04
N THR A 76 10.43 2.93 7.27
CA THR A 76 11.30 3.36 8.37
C THR A 76 10.46 4.00 9.48
N ALA A 77 11.09 4.28 10.62
CA ALA A 77 10.45 5.03 11.70
C ALA A 77 10.03 6.45 11.26
N ASN A 78 10.64 7.01 10.20
CA ASN A 78 10.36 8.36 9.74
C ASN A 78 9.12 8.45 8.86
N ASN A 79 8.70 7.35 8.21
CA ASN A 79 7.60 7.37 7.25
C ASN A 79 6.44 6.40 7.56
N VAL A 80 6.63 5.41 8.45
CA VAL A 80 5.62 4.37 8.68
C VAL A 80 4.26 4.91 9.08
N ASP A 81 4.18 5.89 9.98
CA ASP A 81 2.90 6.44 10.44
C ASP A 81 2.13 7.12 9.31
N TYR A 82 2.83 7.90 8.50
CA TYR A 82 2.23 8.62 7.39
C TYR A 82 1.77 7.68 6.27
N VAL A 83 2.61 6.70 5.90
CA VAL A 83 2.25 5.69 4.90
C VAL A 83 1.09 4.83 5.40
N PHE A 84 1.09 4.45 6.69
CA PHE A 84 0.01 3.68 7.30
C PHE A 84 -1.32 4.42 7.23
N ASP A 85 -1.36 5.72 7.55
CA ASP A 85 -2.59 6.50 7.50
C ASP A 85 -3.20 6.53 6.08
N ILE A 86 -2.36 6.70 5.04
CA ILE A 86 -2.84 6.67 3.65
C ILE A 86 -3.42 5.29 3.31
N VAL A 87 -2.66 4.22 3.58
CA VAL A 87 -3.09 2.85 3.28
C VAL A 87 -4.36 2.51 4.04
N ASN A 88 -4.41 2.80 5.34
CA ASN A 88 -5.56 2.54 6.20
C ASN A 88 -6.81 3.30 5.74
N ASN A 89 -6.66 4.56 5.29
CA ASN A 89 -7.78 5.32 4.71
C ASN A 89 -8.31 4.66 3.43
N VAL A 90 -7.44 4.24 2.52
CA VAL A 90 -7.86 3.52 1.29
C VAL A 90 -8.60 2.23 1.63
N ILE A 91 -8.09 1.46 2.59
CA ILE A 91 -8.74 0.22 3.03
C ILE A 91 -10.12 0.50 3.62
N ASN A 92 -10.24 1.51 4.50
CA ASN A 92 -11.49 1.81 5.21
C ASN A 92 -12.54 2.52 4.35
N GLU A 93 -12.14 3.38 3.39
CA GLU A 93 -13.08 4.00 2.44
C GLU A 93 -13.75 2.97 1.55
N CYS A 94 -13.06 1.85 1.25
CA CYS A 94 -13.66 0.74 0.52
C CYS A 94 -14.71 -0.04 1.33
N VAL A 95 -14.63 -0.03 2.65
CA VAL A 95 -15.59 -0.72 3.53
C VAL A 95 -16.89 0.09 3.69
N ARG A 96 -16.81 1.42 3.65
CA ARG A 96 -17.97 2.31 3.84
C ARG A 96 -18.93 2.42 2.64
N LEU A 97 -18.57 1.88 1.47
CA LEU A 97 -19.43 1.90 0.27
C LEU A 97 -20.38 0.68 0.19
N PHE A 98 -20.33 -0.24 1.15
CA PHE A 98 -21.14 -1.46 1.19
C PHE A 98 -22.03 -1.59 2.44
N LEU A 99 -22.15 -0.53 3.25
CA LEU A 99 -23.05 -0.41 4.40
C LEU A 99 -23.97 0.79 4.22
#